data_AF-A0A2V2EUV7-F1
#
_entry.id   AF-A0A2V2EUV7-F1
#
_cell.length_a   1.000
_cell.length_b   1.000
_cell.length_c   1.000
_cell.angle_alpha   90.00
_cell.angle_beta   90.00
_cell.angle_gamma   90.00
#
_symmetry.space_group_name_H-M   'P 1'
#
loop_
_entity.id
_entity.type
_entity.pdbx_description
1 polymer ?
#
loop_
_entity_poly.entity_id
_entity_poly.type
_entity_poly.pdbx_seq_one_letter_code
_entity_poly.pdbx_strand_id
1 'polypeptide(L)'
;MKKDRKGRFVNQKLYEELDESFNISDMRYWGIFGEIANERHPERHIRIDPKRFQKMTYTTLDEEQLKVVNRRRSHYFHPAKIDRYDYNCNWLIQEINQIKSDWYNIFKGLIQREADRIKKPKELIAADDDNFMCGITDYDESQSWALMQNIKNQAKYEEEVNTILFSLYAQFFHQMASRIEAITVYVLARNGKNVEHFDRNALYDYSGEKGTARDFEHYKFHDKLYLIWHFIKHNSLSTYKKLKDRYPEVLYNGKFQQGYIAASYVKFSEKLIIELLDGCAEFFKEYCKCVYHEDYEQAQWNYERYFYDIAYAERENLEDPMGLRYYP
;
A
#
# COMPACT_ATOMS: atom_id res chain seq x y z
N MET A 1 -5.95 56.26 2.02
CA MET A 1 -4.48 56.21 1.81
C MET A 1 -4.04 54.75 1.71
N LYS A 2 -3.59 54.32 0.52
CA LYS A 2 -3.05 52.99 0.28
C LYS A 2 -1.69 52.88 0.97
N LYS A 3 -1.49 51.88 1.85
CA LYS A 3 -0.17 51.58 2.42
C LYS A 3 0.76 51.14 1.29
N ASP A 4 1.80 51.93 1.07
CA ASP A 4 2.73 51.82 -0.02
C ASP A 4 3.52 50.51 -0.04
N ARG A 5 3.81 50.09 -1.26
CA ARG A 5 4.57 48.93 -1.75
C ARG A 5 6.06 48.90 -1.32
N LYS A 6 6.39 49.23 -0.06
CA LYS A 6 7.79 49.18 0.43
C LYS A 6 8.32 47.76 0.67
N GLY A 7 7.46 46.76 0.88
CA GLY A 7 7.88 45.37 1.12
C GLY A 7 8.42 44.61 -0.09
N ARG A 8 8.15 45.06 -1.34
CA ARG A 8 8.64 44.38 -2.55
C ARG A 8 10.09 44.74 -2.88
N PHE A 9 10.48 46.01 -2.69
CA PHE A 9 11.83 46.49 -3.00
C PHE A 9 12.89 46.06 -1.97
N VAL A 10 12.51 45.85 -0.70
CA VAL A 10 13.43 45.36 0.34
C VAL A 10 13.85 43.92 0.08
N ASN A 11 12.93 43.08 -0.38
CA ASN A 11 13.26 41.69 -0.74
C ASN A 11 14.16 41.65 -1.98
N GLN A 12 13.93 42.51 -2.98
CA GLN A 12 14.68 42.46 -4.24
C GLN A 12 16.16 42.79 -4.07
N LYS A 13 16.51 43.83 -3.29
CA LYS A 13 17.91 44.14 -2.94
C LYS A 13 18.59 43.03 -2.13
N LEU A 14 17.86 42.42 -1.19
CA LEU A 14 18.37 41.29 -0.40
C LEU A 14 18.69 40.09 -1.30
N TYR A 15 17.84 39.79 -2.29
CA TYR A 15 18.10 38.70 -3.24
C TYR A 15 19.28 38.98 -4.17
N GLU A 16 19.47 40.23 -4.60
CA GLU A 16 20.63 40.65 -5.40
C GLU A 16 21.94 40.49 -4.60
N GLU A 17 21.98 40.99 -3.36
CA GLU A 17 23.14 40.85 -2.46
C GLU A 17 23.47 39.38 -2.14
N LEU A 18 22.44 38.58 -1.86
CA LEU A 18 22.63 37.17 -1.55
C LEU A 18 23.02 36.36 -2.81
N ASP A 19 22.61 36.77 -4.01
CA ASP A 19 22.91 36.06 -5.28
C ASP A 19 24.39 36.32 -5.65
N GLU A 20 24.92 37.51 -5.30
CA GLU A 20 26.33 37.87 -5.47
C GLU A 20 27.24 37.28 -4.37
N SER A 21 26.71 36.92 -3.20
CA SER A 21 27.53 36.55 -2.03
C SER A 21 27.87 35.07 -1.87
N PHE A 22 27.10 34.14 -2.46
CA PHE A 22 27.30 32.69 -2.24
C PHE A 22 27.80 31.98 -3.49
N ASN A 23 28.80 31.13 -3.33
CA ASN A 23 29.31 30.27 -4.39
C ASN A 23 28.29 29.15 -4.70
N ILE A 24 28.27 28.66 -5.94
CA ILE A 24 27.40 27.57 -6.42
C ILE A 24 27.58 26.30 -5.57
N SER A 25 28.78 26.08 -5.02
CA SER A 25 29.08 24.94 -4.15
C SER A 25 28.42 25.02 -2.76
N ASP A 26 27.96 26.20 -2.33
CA ASP A 26 27.27 26.43 -1.06
C ASP A 26 25.76 26.21 -1.18
N MET A 27 25.17 25.41 -0.30
CA MET A 27 23.73 25.13 -0.26
C MET A 27 22.86 26.40 -0.09
N ARG A 28 23.43 27.49 0.44
CA ARG A 28 22.76 28.80 0.56
C ARG A 28 22.52 29.48 -0.78
N TYR A 29 23.34 29.18 -1.79
CA TYR A 29 23.09 29.60 -3.17
C TYR A 29 21.77 29.02 -3.68
N TRP A 30 21.51 27.75 -3.38
CA TRP A 30 20.29 27.01 -3.74
C TRP A 30 19.07 27.34 -2.86
N GLY A 31 19.21 28.28 -1.92
CA GLY A 31 18.13 28.70 -1.03
C GLY A 31 17.93 27.79 0.19
N ILE A 32 18.90 26.93 0.52
CA ILE A 32 18.89 26.10 1.72
C ILE A 32 19.84 26.70 2.75
N PHE A 33 19.31 27.05 3.92
CA PHE A 33 20.06 27.64 5.01
C PHE A 33 20.06 26.71 6.22
N GLY A 34 21.25 26.42 6.75
CA GLY A 34 21.43 25.49 7.86
C GLY A 34 21.79 24.08 7.39
N GLU A 35 21.82 23.15 8.34
CA GLU A 35 22.15 21.75 8.12
C GLU A 35 20.99 20.88 8.59
N ILE A 36 20.85 19.70 7.97
CA ILE A 36 19.88 18.69 8.40
C ILE A 36 20.26 18.19 9.79
N ALA A 37 19.24 18.04 10.65
CA ALA A 37 19.40 17.43 11.97
C ALA A 37 20.11 16.07 11.87
N ASN A 38 21.04 15.82 12.78
CA ASN A 38 21.69 14.52 12.92
C ASN A 38 21.77 14.13 14.39
N GLU A 39 22.18 12.89 14.68
CA GLU A 39 22.27 12.36 16.05
C GLU A 39 23.16 13.21 16.98
N ARG A 40 24.13 13.94 16.42
CA ARG A 40 25.06 14.81 17.17
C ARG A 40 24.52 16.22 17.37
N HIS A 41 23.61 16.67 16.51
CA HIS A 41 23.02 18.00 16.47
C HIS A 41 21.53 17.92 16.08
N PRO A 42 20.67 17.40 16.99
CA PRO A 42 19.24 17.25 16.73
C PRO A 42 18.52 18.60 16.56
N GLU A 43 19.09 19.69 17.07
CA GLU A 43 18.55 21.05 16.98
C GLU A 43 18.77 21.75 15.63
N ARG A 44 19.62 21.17 14.75
CA ARG A 44 19.90 21.75 13.44
C ARG A 44 18.75 21.40 12.50
N HIS A 45 18.13 22.43 11.94
CA HIS A 45 17.05 22.26 10.97
C HIS A 45 17.33 23.16 9.77
N ILE A 46 17.06 22.65 8.58
CA ILE A 46 17.17 23.50 7.38
C ILE A 46 16.03 24.52 7.34
N ARG A 47 16.33 25.66 6.73
CA ARG A 47 15.38 26.73 6.42
C ARG A 47 15.45 26.99 4.94
N ILE A 48 14.30 26.97 4.28
CA ILE A 48 14.24 27.07 2.83
C ILE A 48 13.76 28.45 2.45
N ASP A 49 14.45 29.10 1.52
CA ASP A 49 13.96 30.28 0.84
C ASP A 49 13.23 29.86 -0.44
N PRO A 50 11.88 29.83 -0.45
CA PRO A 50 11.15 29.19 -1.53
C PRO A 50 11.33 29.87 -2.88
N LYS A 51 11.52 31.20 -2.90
CA LYS A 51 11.69 31.94 -4.16
C LYS A 51 13.04 31.64 -4.79
N ARG A 52 14.09 31.64 -3.96
CA ARG A 52 15.44 31.29 -4.41
C ARG A 52 15.53 29.82 -4.79
N PHE A 53 14.98 28.93 -3.97
CA PHE A 53 14.93 27.50 -4.25
C PHE A 53 14.31 27.23 -5.63
N GLN A 54 13.13 27.78 -5.91
CA GLN A 54 12.48 27.63 -7.22
C GLN A 54 13.29 28.24 -8.38
N LYS A 55 13.91 29.41 -8.14
CA LYS A 55 14.73 30.09 -9.15
C LYS A 55 15.97 29.28 -9.53
N MET A 56 16.66 28.70 -8.53
CA MET A 56 17.97 28.07 -8.74
C MET A 56 17.86 26.59 -9.12
N THR A 57 16.90 25.85 -8.56
CA THR A 57 16.73 24.40 -8.84
C THR A 57 15.82 24.13 -10.04
N TYR A 58 15.26 25.17 -10.65
CA TYR A 58 14.20 25.07 -11.68
C TYR A 58 12.99 24.21 -11.27
N THR A 59 12.86 23.88 -9.98
CA THR A 59 11.76 23.08 -9.46
C THR A 59 10.56 23.97 -9.26
N THR A 60 9.46 23.64 -9.93
CA THR A 60 8.19 24.35 -9.79
C THR A 60 7.39 23.69 -8.68
N LEU A 61 7.00 24.45 -7.66
CA LEU A 61 6.08 23.94 -6.63
C LEU A 61 4.65 24.15 -7.11
N ASP A 62 3.81 23.13 -6.92
CA ASP A 62 2.40 23.18 -7.32
C ASP A 62 1.61 24.22 -6.50
N GLU A 63 0.43 24.62 -7.00
CA GLU A 63 -0.40 25.64 -6.33
C GLU A 63 -0.76 25.26 -4.89
N GLU A 64 -0.97 23.98 -4.61
CA GLU A 64 -1.26 23.49 -3.25
C GLU A 64 -0.04 23.55 -2.34
N GLN A 65 1.13 23.19 -2.86
CA GLN A 65 2.40 23.31 -2.14
C GLN A 65 2.69 24.77 -1.82
N LEU A 66 2.48 25.66 -2.80
CA LEU A 66 2.62 27.11 -2.63
C LEU A 66 1.66 27.66 -1.58
N LYS A 67 0.40 27.16 -1.50
CA LYS A 67 -0.53 27.55 -0.43
C LYS A 67 0.03 27.20 0.94
N VAL A 68 0.61 26.00 1.12
CA VAL A 68 1.22 25.57 2.38
C VAL A 68 2.46 26.41 2.69
N VAL A 69 3.36 26.56 1.73
CA VAL A 69 4.60 27.32 1.87
C VAL A 69 4.32 28.81 2.15
N ASN A 70 3.28 29.40 1.57
CA ASN A 70 2.91 30.81 1.78
C ASN A 70 2.13 31.09 3.07
N ARG A 71 1.69 30.05 3.81
CA ARG A 71 1.16 30.23 5.18
C ARG A 71 2.25 30.61 6.19
N ARG A 72 3.52 30.56 5.80
CA ARG A 72 4.66 30.96 6.64
C ARG A 72 4.54 32.43 7.09
N ARG A 73 4.93 32.68 8.34
CA ARG A 73 5.03 34.05 8.91
C ARG A 73 6.39 34.70 8.69
N SER A 74 7.40 33.89 8.35
CA SER A 74 8.79 34.28 8.12
C SER A 74 9.15 34.29 6.64
N HIS A 75 10.31 34.86 6.30
CA HIS A 75 10.88 34.78 4.96
C HIS A 75 11.11 33.31 4.54
N TYR A 76 11.67 32.53 5.46
CA TYR A 76 11.97 31.11 5.26
C TYR A 76 10.78 30.21 5.56
N PHE A 77 10.69 29.14 4.78
CA PHE A 77 9.84 27.98 5.02
C PHE A 77 10.61 26.96 5.87
N HIS A 78 9.90 26.35 6.82
CA HIS A 78 10.42 25.31 7.69
C HIS A 78 9.63 24.02 7.40
N PRO A 79 10.27 22.98 6.85
CA PRO A 79 9.63 21.69 6.67
C PRO A 79 9.14 21.14 8.00
N ALA A 80 8.04 20.37 7.98
CA ALA A 80 7.43 19.88 9.20
C ALA A 80 8.17 18.67 9.81
N LYS A 81 8.94 17.93 9.01
CA LYS A 81 9.68 16.72 9.40
C LYS A 81 11.05 16.68 8.74
N ILE A 82 11.95 15.81 9.21
CA ILE A 82 13.30 15.69 8.64
C ILE A 82 13.27 14.76 7.44
N ASP A 83 12.68 13.58 7.62
CA ASP A 83 12.65 12.52 6.63
C ASP A 83 11.23 12.13 6.20
N ARG A 84 11.14 11.56 4.98
CA ARG A 84 9.88 11.01 4.45
C ARG A 84 9.23 10.02 5.42
N TYR A 85 10.06 9.19 6.04
CA TYR A 85 9.63 8.13 6.96
C TYR A 85 9.40 8.59 8.39
N ASP A 86 9.48 9.89 8.66
CA ASP A 86 8.97 10.47 9.91
C ASP A 86 7.46 10.64 9.90
N TYR A 87 6.84 10.60 8.71
CA TYR A 87 5.40 10.53 8.55
C TYR A 87 4.92 9.09 8.69
N ASN A 88 3.95 8.87 9.58
CA ASN A 88 3.32 7.59 9.80
C ASN A 88 2.53 7.11 8.57
N CYS A 89 1.89 8.03 7.84
CA CYS A 89 1.16 7.68 6.63
C CYS A 89 2.05 7.05 5.56
N ASN A 90 3.31 7.49 5.44
CA ASN A 90 4.23 6.98 4.42
C ASN A 90 4.63 5.52 4.69
N TRP A 91 4.80 5.12 5.95
CA TRP A 91 5.05 3.72 6.31
C TRP A 91 3.89 2.80 5.94
N LEU A 92 2.66 3.20 6.28
CA LEU A 92 1.46 2.40 6.00
C LEU A 92 1.25 2.22 4.50
N ILE A 93 1.39 3.31 3.73
CA ILE A 93 1.17 3.30 2.29
C ILE A 93 2.29 2.56 1.55
N GLN A 94 3.54 2.71 2.00
CA GLN A 94 4.65 1.95 1.44
C GLN A 94 4.43 0.44 1.60
N GLU A 95 4.01 0.00 2.78
CA GLU A 95 3.78 -1.42 3.03
C GLU A 95 2.64 -1.98 2.16
N ILE A 96 1.54 -1.23 2.01
CA ILE A 96 0.45 -1.61 1.11
C ILE A 96 0.91 -1.68 -0.34
N ASN A 97 1.73 -0.71 -0.79
CA ASN A 97 2.29 -0.73 -2.15
C ASN A 97 3.24 -1.91 -2.36
N GLN A 98 4.01 -2.29 -1.33
CA GLN A 98 4.84 -3.50 -1.40
C GLN A 98 3.98 -4.76 -1.52
N ILE A 99 2.89 -4.87 -0.75
CA ILE A 99 1.96 -6.00 -0.87
C ILE A 99 1.35 -6.07 -2.29
N LYS A 100 0.97 -4.93 -2.88
CA LYS A 100 0.50 -4.86 -4.28
C LYS A 100 1.58 -5.32 -5.26
N SER A 101 2.81 -4.85 -5.07
CA SER A 101 3.95 -5.26 -5.90
C SER A 101 4.17 -6.78 -5.83
N ASP A 102 4.15 -7.34 -4.62
CA ASP A 102 4.31 -8.78 -4.42
C ASP A 102 3.17 -9.57 -5.07
N TRP A 103 1.93 -9.06 -5.02
CA TRP A 103 0.80 -9.65 -5.72
C TRP A 103 1.07 -9.77 -7.23
N TYR A 104 1.44 -8.66 -7.88
CA TYR A 104 1.66 -8.64 -9.32
C TYR A 104 2.89 -9.43 -9.76
N ASN A 105 4.00 -9.31 -9.03
CA ASN A 105 5.28 -9.86 -9.44
C ASN A 105 5.46 -11.34 -9.05
N ILE A 106 4.80 -11.79 -7.98
CA ILE A 106 5.04 -13.13 -7.41
C ILE A 106 3.75 -13.95 -7.39
N PHE A 107 2.74 -13.53 -6.64
CA PHE A 107 1.60 -14.39 -6.31
C PHE A 107 0.69 -14.67 -7.50
N LYS A 108 0.39 -13.64 -8.32
CA LYS A 108 -0.47 -13.79 -9.49
C LYS A 108 0.09 -14.83 -10.46
N GLY A 109 1.38 -14.73 -10.78
CA GLY A 109 2.06 -15.67 -11.67
C GLY A 109 2.16 -17.08 -11.07
N LEU A 110 2.43 -17.17 -9.76
CA LEU A 110 2.52 -18.45 -9.06
C LEU A 110 1.19 -19.20 -9.05
N ILE A 111 0.08 -18.51 -8.72
CA ILE A 111 -1.27 -19.10 -8.70
C ILE A 111 -1.63 -19.63 -10.07
N GLN A 112 -1.41 -18.84 -11.13
CA GLN A 112 -1.70 -19.26 -12.50
C GLN A 112 -0.87 -20.49 -12.90
N ARG A 113 0.44 -20.47 -12.62
CA ARG A 113 1.34 -21.57 -12.94
C ARG A 113 0.95 -22.87 -12.27
N GLU A 114 0.59 -22.84 -10.98
CA GLU A 114 0.19 -24.07 -10.27
C GLU A 114 -1.17 -24.57 -10.74
N ALA A 115 -2.10 -23.68 -11.15
CA ALA A 115 -3.35 -24.10 -11.76
C ALA A 115 -3.12 -24.81 -13.11
N ASP A 116 -2.25 -24.26 -13.96
CA ASP A 116 -1.94 -24.81 -15.29
C ASP A 116 -1.14 -26.13 -15.23
N ARG A 117 -0.46 -26.39 -14.11
CA ARG A 117 0.31 -27.62 -13.89
C ARG A 117 -0.59 -28.86 -13.75
N ILE A 118 -1.83 -28.68 -13.29
CA ILE A 118 -2.75 -29.79 -13.05
C ILE A 118 -3.26 -30.28 -14.40
N LYS A 119 -2.88 -31.50 -14.77
CA LYS A 119 -3.23 -32.05 -16.08
C LYS A 119 -4.67 -32.51 -16.07
N LYS A 120 -5.44 -32.05 -17.07
CA LYS A 120 -6.77 -32.58 -17.32
C LYS A 120 -6.69 -34.09 -17.57
N PRO A 121 -7.54 -34.91 -16.93
CA PRO A 121 -7.55 -36.35 -17.15
C PRO A 121 -7.85 -36.66 -18.63
N LYS A 122 -7.27 -37.75 -19.13
CA LYS A 122 -7.61 -38.30 -20.45
C LYS A 122 -9.08 -38.74 -20.43
N GLU A 123 -9.82 -38.39 -21.46
CA GLU A 123 -11.17 -38.91 -21.66
C GLU A 123 -11.10 -40.41 -21.98
N LEU A 124 -11.79 -41.20 -21.18
CA LEU A 124 -11.88 -42.65 -21.32
C LEU A 124 -12.92 -42.99 -22.38
N ILE A 125 -12.63 -44.01 -23.17
CA ILE A 125 -13.56 -44.62 -24.14
C ILE A 125 -13.86 -46.07 -23.74
N ALA A 126 -14.86 -46.69 -24.39
CA ALA A 126 -15.22 -48.09 -24.11
C ALA A 126 -14.04 -49.07 -24.24
N ALA A 127 -13.07 -48.77 -25.13
CA ALA A 127 -11.86 -49.56 -25.33
C ALA A 127 -10.82 -49.42 -24.22
N ASP A 128 -10.97 -48.46 -23.29
CA ASP A 128 -10.13 -48.33 -22.10
C ASP A 128 -10.65 -49.19 -20.93
N ASP A 129 -11.77 -49.93 -21.08
CA ASP A 129 -12.28 -50.88 -20.09
C ASP A 129 -11.67 -52.28 -20.30
N ASP A 130 -10.92 -52.78 -19.33
CA ASP A 130 -10.31 -54.10 -19.38
C ASP A 130 -11.36 -55.22 -19.51
N ASN A 131 -12.55 -55.05 -18.94
CA ASN A 131 -13.62 -56.05 -19.03
C ASN A 131 -14.17 -56.15 -20.46
N PHE A 132 -14.22 -55.04 -21.19
CA PHE A 132 -14.57 -55.02 -22.60
C PHE A 132 -13.51 -55.75 -23.43
N MET A 133 -12.23 -55.47 -23.15
CA MET A 133 -11.10 -56.09 -23.84
C MET A 133 -11.00 -57.60 -23.56
N CYS A 134 -11.45 -58.05 -22.40
CA CYS A 134 -11.54 -59.47 -22.04
C CYS A 134 -12.85 -60.15 -22.49
N GLY A 135 -13.77 -59.42 -23.14
CA GLY A 135 -15.04 -59.96 -23.64
C GLY A 135 -16.04 -60.31 -22.54
N ILE A 136 -15.90 -59.70 -21.35
CA ILE A 136 -16.78 -59.92 -20.19
C ILE A 136 -18.01 -59.00 -20.27
N THR A 137 -17.82 -57.75 -20.69
CA THR A 137 -18.86 -56.72 -20.80
C THR A 137 -19.12 -56.35 -22.25
N ASP A 138 -20.37 -56.04 -22.56
CA ASP A 138 -20.76 -55.56 -23.90
C ASP A 138 -20.33 -54.11 -24.12
N TYR A 139 -20.33 -53.67 -25.39
CA TYR A 139 -19.92 -52.31 -25.78
C TYR A 139 -20.73 -51.22 -25.04
N ASP A 140 -22.05 -51.38 -24.94
CA ASP A 140 -22.95 -50.40 -24.32
C ASP A 140 -22.70 -50.26 -22.81
N GLU A 141 -22.41 -51.38 -22.12
CA GLU A 141 -22.06 -51.39 -20.70
C GLU A 141 -20.71 -50.70 -20.46
N SER A 142 -19.74 -50.99 -21.31
CA SER A 142 -18.38 -50.44 -21.24
C SER A 142 -18.36 -48.94 -21.58
N GLN A 143 -19.21 -48.50 -22.52
CA GLN A 143 -19.42 -47.10 -22.83
C GLN A 143 -20.07 -46.35 -21.65
N SER A 144 -21.05 -46.97 -21.00
CA SER A 144 -21.72 -46.40 -19.81
C SER A 144 -20.74 -46.27 -18.63
N TRP A 145 -19.87 -47.26 -18.43
CA TRP A 145 -18.78 -47.19 -17.46
C TRP A 145 -17.82 -46.04 -17.77
N ALA A 146 -17.36 -45.92 -19.02
CA ALA A 146 -16.43 -44.87 -19.44
C ALA A 146 -17.03 -43.48 -19.20
N LEU A 147 -18.31 -43.28 -19.52
CA LEU A 147 -19.02 -42.02 -19.24
C LEU A 147 -19.03 -41.69 -17.74
N MET A 148 -19.40 -42.67 -16.90
CA MET A 148 -19.46 -42.49 -15.45
C MET A 148 -18.07 -42.18 -14.86
N GLN A 149 -17.02 -42.83 -15.37
CA GLN A 149 -15.65 -42.54 -14.95
C GLN A 149 -15.17 -41.17 -15.43
N ASN A 150 -15.53 -40.75 -16.65
CA ASN A 150 -15.21 -39.42 -17.14
C ASN A 150 -15.84 -38.32 -16.27
N ILE A 151 -17.10 -38.51 -15.84
CA ILE A 151 -17.77 -37.59 -14.90
C ILE A 151 -17.01 -37.53 -13.56
N LYS A 152 -16.65 -38.69 -12.99
CA LYS A 152 -15.90 -38.74 -11.72
C LYS A 152 -14.51 -38.12 -11.84
N ASN A 153 -13.79 -38.42 -12.92
CA ASN A 153 -12.44 -37.90 -13.17
C ASN A 153 -12.48 -36.39 -13.39
N GLN A 154 -13.47 -35.87 -14.11
CA GLN A 154 -13.65 -34.44 -14.30
C GLN A 154 -13.98 -33.73 -12.98
N ALA A 155 -14.88 -34.29 -12.17
CA ALA A 155 -15.21 -33.73 -10.86
C ALA A 155 -14.00 -33.70 -9.92
N LYS A 156 -13.21 -34.79 -9.90
CA LYS A 156 -11.97 -34.87 -9.10
C LYS A 156 -10.93 -33.86 -9.57
N TYR A 157 -10.75 -33.72 -10.88
CA TYR A 157 -9.86 -32.71 -11.46
C TYR A 157 -10.26 -31.30 -11.04
N GLU A 158 -11.54 -30.96 -11.14
CA GLU A 158 -12.05 -29.64 -10.72
C GLU A 158 -11.86 -29.41 -9.23
N GLU A 159 -12.10 -30.42 -8.39
CA GLU A 159 -11.87 -30.36 -6.95
C GLU A 159 -10.39 -30.11 -6.61
N GLU A 160 -9.47 -30.82 -7.27
CA GLU A 160 -8.02 -30.64 -7.08
C GLU A 160 -7.57 -29.22 -7.49
N VAL A 161 -8.00 -28.74 -8.65
CA VAL A 161 -7.72 -27.37 -9.13
C VAL A 161 -8.25 -26.33 -8.14
N ASN A 162 -9.52 -26.45 -7.75
CA ASN A 162 -10.16 -25.52 -6.84
C ASN A 162 -9.49 -25.50 -5.46
N THR A 163 -9.13 -26.68 -4.94
CA THR A 163 -8.45 -26.79 -3.63
C THR A 163 -7.11 -26.05 -3.62
N ILE A 164 -6.31 -26.21 -4.68
CA ILE A 164 -5.02 -25.53 -4.82
C ILE A 164 -5.24 -24.02 -4.95
N LEU A 165 -6.16 -23.59 -5.83
CA LEU A 165 -6.48 -22.17 -6.01
C LEU A 165 -6.91 -21.52 -4.69
N PHE A 166 -7.92 -22.08 -4.01
CA PHE A 166 -8.42 -21.53 -2.75
C PHE A 166 -7.35 -21.49 -1.67
N SER A 167 -6.47 -22.49 -1.61
CA SER A 167 -5.38 -22.54 -0.63
C SER A 167 -4.37 -21.42 -0.88
N LEU A 168 -3.95 -21.22 -2.14
CA LEU A 168 -2.98 -20.18 -2.49
C LEU A 168 -3.56 -18.76 -2.31
N TYR A 169 -4.82 -18.56 -2.70
CA TYR A 169 -5.52 -17.29 -2.44
C TYR A 169 -5.67 -17.03 -0.94
N ALA A 170 -6.07 -18.03 -0.16
CA ALA A 170 -6.19 -17.92 1.30
C ALA A 170 -4.84 -17.58 1.94
N GLN A 171 -3.75 -18.23 1.50
CA GLN A 171 -2.40 -17.95 1.98
C GLN A 171 -2.00 -16.49 1.71
N PHE A 172 -2.23 -16.00 0.49
CA PHE A 172 -1.98 -14.60 0.17
C PHE A 172 -2.83 -13.65 1.03
N PHE A 173 -4.11 -13.95 1.22
CA PHE A 173 -4.99 -13.15 2.10
C PHE A 173 -4.50 -13.13 3.55
N HIS A 174 -4.04 -14.26 4.07
CA HIS A 174 -3.44 -14.31 5.41
C HIS A 174 -2.19 -13.44 5.50
N GLN A 175 -1.31 -13.51 4.50
CA GLN A 175 -0.10 -12.69 4.46
C GLN A 175 -0.43 -11.19 4.34
N MET A 176 -1.32 -10.83 3.41
CA MET A 176 -1.79 -9.46 3.21
C MET A 176 -2.35 -8.86 4.51
N ALA A 177 -3.29 -9.54 5.15
CA ALA A 177 -3.92 -9.05 6.38
C ALA A 177 -2.92 -8.97 7.54
N SER A 178 -2.06 -9.99 7.70
CA SER A 178 -1.06 -10.01 8.77
C SER A 178 -0.03 -8.90 8.62
N ARG A 179 0.38 -8.57 7.38
CA ARG A 179 1.31 -7.46 7.11
C ARG A 179 0.68 -6.11 7.41
N ILE A 180 -0.59 -5.91 7.01
CA ILE A 180 -1.35 -4.70 7.33
C ILE A 180 -1.50 -4.54 8.86
N GLU A 181 -1.80 -5.62 9.59
CA GLU A 181 -1.86 -5.60 11.05
C GLU A 181 -0.49 -5.28 11.67
N ALA A 182 0.57 -5.92 11.19
CA ALA A 182 1.93 -5.71 11.68
C ALA A 182 2.40 -4.26 11.52
N ILE A 183 2.18 -3.65 10.35
CA ILE A 183 2.54 -2.24 10.14
C ILE A 183 1.68 -1.30 10.98
N THR A 184 0.40 -1.63 11.19
CA THR A 184 -0.48 -0.87 12.08
C THR A 184 0.04 -0.89 13.51
N VAL A 185 0.39 -2.08 14.03
CA VAL A 185 1.01 -2.25 15.35
C VAL A 185 2.33 -1.49 15.45
N TYR A 186 3.19 -1.58 14.44
CA TYR A 186 4.47 -0.87 14.38
C TYR A 186 4.28 0.64 14.49
N VAL A 187 3.36 1.22 13.72
CA VAL A 187 3.06 2.66 13.76
C VAL A 187 2.50 3.06 15.12
N LEU A 188 1.60 2.27 15.72
CA LEU A 188 1.06 2.57 17.04
C LEU A 188 2.14 2.52 18.14
N ALA A 189 3.02 1.51 18.09
CA ALA A 189 4.12 1.35 19.03
C ALA A 189 5.13 2.50 18.91
N ARG A 190 5.46 2.90 17.68
CA ARG A 190 6.36 4.04 17.40
C ARG A 190 5.82 5.35 17.98
N ASN A 191 4.50 5.54 17.98
CA ASN A 191 3.86 6.71 18.58
C ASN A 191 3.61 6.57 20.10
N GLY A 192 4.32 5.65 20.77
CA GLY A 192 4.36 5.53 22.23
C GLY A 192 3.17 4.80 22.86
N LYS A 193 2.36 4.09 22.08
CA LYS A 193 1.28 3.27 22.65
C LYS A 193 1.84 1.96 23.20
N ASN A 194 1.32 1.53 24.36
CA ASN A 194 1.54 0.17 24.84
C ASN A 194 0.73 -0.79 23.97
N VAL A 195 1.42 -1.60 23.16
CA VAL A 195 0.81 -2.56 22.22
C VAL A 195 1.02 -4.01 22.69
N GLU A 196 1.25 -4.23 23.99
CA GLU A 196 1.42 -5.58 24.57
C GLU A 196 0.25 -6.51 24.22
N HIS A 197 -0.97 -5.95 24.12
CA HIS A 197 -2.14 -6.61 23.56
C HIS A 197 -2.82 -5.69 22.53
N PHE A 198 -2.52 -5.88 21.24
CA PHE A 198 -3.21 -5.15 20.18
C PHE A 198 -4.68 -5.59 20.10
N ASP A 199 -5.60 -4.67 20.41
CA ASP A 199 -7.02 -4.81 20.04
C ASP A 199 -7.32 -3.88 18.87
N ARG A 200 -7.85 -4.44 17.78
CA ARG A 200 -8.36 -3.69 16.63
C ARG A 200 -9.42 -2.66 17.03
N ASN A 201 -10.22 -2.92 18.07
CA ASN A 201 -11.16 -1.90 18.55
C ASN A 201 -10.43 -0.65 19.05
N ALA A 202 -9.23 -0.80 19.64
CA ALA A 202 -8.41 0.33 20.06
C ALA A 202 -7.89 1.16 18.87
N LEU A 203 -7.78 0.58 17.67
CA LEU A 203 -7.54 1.34 16.44
C LEU A 203 -8.77 2.19 16.08
N TYR A 204 -9.96 1.62 16.19
CA TYR A 204 -11.20 2.27 15.76
C TYR A 204 -11.75 3.31 16.73
N ASP A 205 -11.56 3.07 18.03
CA ASP A 205 -11.96 3.98 19.10
C ASP A 205 -11.00 5.18 19.18
N TYR A 206 -9.83 5.09 18.55
CA TYR A 206 -8.86 6.15 18.46
C TYR A 206 -9.00 6.94 17.15
N SER A 207 -9.87 7.95 17.15
CA SER A 207 -9.89 8.92 16.04
C SER A 207 -10.01 10.35 16.52
N GLY A 208 -9.02 10.77 17.32
CA GLY A 208 -8.77 12.18 17.64
C GLY A 208 -10.02 12.97 18.04
N GLU A 209 -10.02 14.27 17.73
CA GLU A 209 -11.14 15.18 18.02
C GLU A 209 -12.35 15.02 17.06
N LYS A 210 -12.33 14.07 16.11
CA LYS A 210 -13.24 14.08 14.95
C LYS A 210 -14.21 12.89 14.78
N GLY A 211 -14.25 11.90 15.68
CA GLY A 211 -15.30 10.86 15.62
C GLY A 211 -14.80 9.51 16.12
N THR A 212 -15.30 8.42 15.53
CA THR A 212 -14.68 7.09 15.54
C THR A 212 -14.09 6.79 14.14
N ALA A 213 -13.02 6.00 14.03
CA ALA A 213 -12.45 5.64 12.71
C ALA A 213 -13.41 4.78 11.87
N ARG A 214 -14.53 4.34 12.47
CA ARG A 214 -15.63 3.64 11.81
C ARG A 214 -16.50 4.55 10.95
N ASP A 215 -16.45 5.85 11.21
CA ASP A 215 -17.21 6.87 10.49
C ASP A 215 -16.48 7.31 9.20
N PHE A 216 -15.27 6.83 8.97
CA PHE A 216 -14.49 7.11 7.78
C PHE A 216 -15.09 6.43 6.54
N GLU A 217 -15.08 7.13 5.40
CA GLU A 217 -15.68 6.64 4.15
C GLU A 217 -15.06 5.31 3.70
N HIS A 218 -13.74 5.17 3.91
CA HIS A 218 -12.96 4.02 3.48
C HIS A 218 -12.86 2.90 4.54
N TYR A 219 -13.44 3.09 5.73
CA TYR A 219 -13.49 2.07 6.79
C TYR A 219 -14.04 0.73 6.28
N LYS A 220 -15.04 0.77 5.40
CA LYS A 220 -15.69 -0.42 4.82
C LYS A 220 -14.70 -1.39 4.17
N PHE A 221 -13.59 -0.91 3.60
CA PHE A 221 -12.61 -1.78 2.94
C PHE A 221 -11.72 -2.48 3.97
N HIS A 222 -11.31 -1.77 5.01
CA HIS A 222 -10.58 -2.36 6.13
C HIS A 222 -11.46 -3.36 6.90
N ASP A 223 -12.73 -3.05 7.18
CA ASP A 223 -13.67 -3.99 7.80
C ASP A 223 -13.90 -5.24 6.91
N LYS A 224 -14.10 -5.04 5.60
CA LYS A 224 -14.26 -6.13 4.61
C LYS A 224 -13.03 -7.06 4.62
N LEU A 225 -11.81 -6.52 4.55
CA LEU A 225 -10.57 -7.29 4.62
C LEU A 225 -10.52 -8.18 5.87
N TYR A 226 -10.74 -7.59 7.05
CA TYR A 226 -10.68 -8.32 8.31
C TYR A 226 -11.80 -9.34 8.47
N LEU A 227 -13.02 -9.08 7.98
CA LEU A 227 -14.11 -10.05 8.02
C LEU A 227 -13.82 -11.26 7.13
N ILE A 228 -13.26 -11.04 5.94
CA ILE A 228 -12.80 -12.12 5.06
C ILE A 228 -11.69 -12.90 5.76
N TRP A 229 -10.66 -12.23 6.28
CA TRP A 229 -9.54 -12.88 6.94
C TRP A 229 -9.97 -13.68 8.19
N HIS A 230 -10.85 -13.13 9.03
CA HIS A 230 -11.43 -13.85 10.17
C HIS A 230 -12.28 -15.04 9.74
N PHE A 231 -13.04 -14.93 8.64
CA PHE A 231 -13.82 -16.05 8.13
C PHE A 231 -12.90 -17.20 7.68
N ILE A 232 -11.86 -16.89 6.89
CA ILE A 232 -10.86 -17.87 6.44
C ILE A 232 -10.13 -18.48 7.65
N LYS A 233 -9.71 -17.67 8.61
CA LYS A 233 -8.94 -18.09 9.80
C LYS A 233 -9.72 -18.99 10.76
N HIS A 234 -10.97 -18.63 11.06
CA HIS A 234 -11.74 -19.29 12.14
C HIS A 234 -12.77 -20.30 11.63
N ASN A 235 -13.09 -20.28 10.34
CA ASN A 235 -13.98 -21.24 9.70
C ASN A 235 -15.33 -21.44 10.42
N SER A 236 -15.87 -20.34 10.98
CA SER A 236 -17.01 -20.37 11.89
C SER A 236 -18.29 -19.87 11.21
N LEU A 237 -19.44 -20.41 11.62
CA LEU A 237 -20.73 -19.93 11.14
C LEU A 237 -21.00 -18.47 11.53
N SER A 238 -20.45 -18.02 12.67
CA SER A 238 -20.61 -16.65 13.15
C SER A 238 -19.92 -15.63 12.24
N THR A 239 -18.69 -15.92 11.81
CA THR A 239 -17.92 -15.07 10.89
C THR A 239 -18.51 -15.10 9.49
N TYR A 240 -19.01 -16.26 9.03
CA TYR A 240 -19.76 -16.36 7.78
C TYR A 240 -21.02 -15.49 7.77
N LYS A 241 -21.86 -15.58 8.82
CA LYS A 241 -23.09 -14.77 8.92
C LYS A 241 -22.78 -13.27 8.87
N LYS A 242 -21.80 -12.81 9.67
CA LYS A 242 -21.36 -11.40 9.65
C LYS A 242 -20.88 -10.94 8.27
N LEU A 243 -20.10 -11.78 7.60
CA LEU A 243 -19.61 -11.48 6.25
C LEU A 243 -20.74 -11.43 5.23
N LYS A 244 -21.69 -12.38 5.30
CA LYS A 244 -22.87 -12.43 4.43
C LYS A 244 -23.82 -11.26 4.65
N ASP A 245 -23.99 -10.81 5.89
CA ASP A 245 -24.90 -9.72 6.21
C ASP A 245 -24.35 -8.37 5.73
N ARG A 246 -23.04 -8.16 5.80
CA ARG A 246 -22.39 -6.88 5.43
C ARG A 246 -21.88 -6.83 3.99
N TYR A 247 -21.31 -7.92 3.51
CA TYR A 247 -20.62 -8.00 2.21
C TYR A 247 -20.98 -9.31 1.47
N PRO A 248 -22.26 -9.56 1.14
CA PRO A 248 -22.68 -10.79 0.47
C PRO A 248 -22.03 -10.99 -0.90
N GLU A 249 -21.60 -9.91 -1.57
CA GLU A 249 -21.01 -9.94 -2.90
C GLU A 249 -19.70 -10.75 -2.97
N VAL A 250 -18.97 -10.84 -1.85
CA VAL A 250 -17.69 -11.55 -1.76
C VAL A 250 -17.84 -13.06 -1.58
N LEU A 251 -19.08 -13.56 -1.44
CA LEU A 251 -19.36 -14.97 -1.19
C LEU A 251 -20.02 -15.65 -2.40
N TYR A 252 -19.71 -16.92 -2.62
CA TYR A 252 -20.48 -17.76 -3.54
C TYR A 252 -21.89 -18.01 -3.02
N ASN A 253 -22.84 -18.16 -3.95
CA ASN A 253 -24.22 -18.47 -3.62
C ASN A 253 -24.28 -19.90 -3.06
N GLY A 254 -24.52 -20.02 -1.75
CA GLY A 254 -24.57 -21.30 -1.07
C GLY A 254 -24.89 -21.17 0.41
N LYS A 255 -25.15 -22.30 1.07
CA LYS A 255 -25.22 -22.41 2.52
C LYS A 255 -23.88 -22.92 3.03
N PHE A 256 -23.14 -22.07 3.74
CA PHE A 256 -21.93 -22.50 4.43
C PHE A 256 -22.29 -23.54 5.50
N GLN A 257 -21.57 -24.64 5.50
CA GLN A 257 -21.64 -25.67 6.52
C GLN A 257 -20.35 -25.62 7.35
N GLN A 258 -20.49 -25.60 8.67
CA GLN A 258 -19.35 -25.50 9.57
C GLN A 258 -18.47 -26.75 9.44
N GLY A 259 -17.16 -26.55 9.33
CA GLY A 259 -16.17 -27.62 9.12
C GLY A 259 -15.67 -27.74 7.67
N TYR A 260 -16.41 -27.21 6.69
CA TYR A 260 -15.92 -27.08 5.31
C TYR A 260 -14.91 -25.94 5.20
N ILE A 261 -13.98 -26.01 4.26
CA ILE A 261 -12.93 -24.98 4.09
C ILE A 261 -13.58 -23.62 3.76
N ALA A 262 -13.50 -22.64 4.67
CA ALA A 262 -14.09 -21.30 4.46
C ALA A 262 -13.63 -20.61 3.17
N ALA A 263 -12.38 -20.82 2.77
CA ALA A 263 -11.82 -20.23 1.55
C ALA A 263 -12.59 -20.60 0.28
N SER A 264 -13.19 -21.80 0.20
CA SER A 264 -13.96 -22.22 -0.99
C SER A 264 -15.28 -21.47 -1.15
N TYR A 265 -15.74 -20.77 -0.11
CA TYR A 265 -16.96 -19.98 -0.14
C TYR A 265 -16.71 -18.51 -0.51
N VAL A 266 -15.44 -18.08 -0.58
CA VAL A 266 -15.06 -16.70 -0.92
C VAL A 266 -14.77 -16.59 -2.42
N LYS A 267 -15.39 -15.61 -3.07
CA LYS A 267 -15.14 -15.25 -4.48
C LYS A 267 -13.83 -14.47 -4.61
N PHE A 268 -12.71 -15.19 -4.50
CA PHE A 268 -11.40 -14.57 -4.73
C PHE A 268 -11.30 -14.09 -6.18
N SER A 269 -10.84 -12.85 -6.34
CA SER A 269 -10.53 -12.28 -7.64
C SER A 269 -9.42 -11.25 -7.48
N GLU A 270 -8.66 -11.04 -8.55
CA GLU A 270 -7.68 -9.94 -8.61
C GLU A 270 -8.35 -8.60 -8.29
N LYS A 271 -9.54 -8.36 -8.84
CA LYS A 271 -10.32 -7.15 -8.57
C LYS A 271 -10.59 -6.96 -7.08
N LEU A 272 -11.00 -8.00 -6.36
CA LEU A 272 -11.24 -7.93 -4.92
C LEU A 272 -9.97 -7.58 -4.14
N ILE A 273 -8.83 -8.19 -4.48
CA ILE A 273 -7.55 -7.93 -3.82
C ILE A 273 -7.14 -6.47 -4.00
N ILE A 274 -7.19 -5.96 -5.23
CA ILE A 274 -6.80 -4.58 -5.54
C ILE A 274 -7.77 -3.59 -4.90
N GLU A 275 -9.08 -3.84 -4.96
CA GLU A 275 -10.10 -3.02 -4.28
C GLU A 275 -9.83 -2.92 -2.78
N LEU A 276 -9.51 -4.03 -2.12
CA LEU A 276 -9.20 -4.04 -0.70
C LEU A 276 -7.91 -3.27 -0.37
N LEU A 277 -6.85 -3.46 -1.16
CA LEU A 277 -5.56 -2.79 -0.92
C LEU A 277 -5.64 -1.28 -1.19
N ASP A 278 -6.30 -0.86 -2.26
CA ASP A 278 -6.56 0.55 -2.56
C ASP A 278 -7.44 1.18 -1.48
N GLY A 279 -8.55 0.53 -1.12
CA GLY A 279 -9.45 1.02 -0.09
C GLY A 279 -8.79 1.09 1.30
N CYS A 280 -7.94 0.12 1.66
CA CYS A 280 -7.16 0.18 2.89
C CYS A 280 -6.14 1.32 2.87
N ALA A 281 -5.51 1.60 1.73
CA ALA A 281 -4.59 2.73 1.59
C ALA A 281 -5.30 4.05 1.89
N GLU A 282 -6.46 4.28 1.26
CA GLU A 282 -7.26 5.49 1.51
C GLU A 282 -7.73 5.59 2.97
N PHE A 283 -8.18 4.48 3.56
CA PHE A 283 -8.52 4.42 4.98
C PHE A 283 -7.35 4.87 5.88
N PHE A 284 -6.13 4.40 5.62
CA PHE A 284 -4.97 4.81 6.41
C PHE A 284 -4.56 6.26 6.17
N LYS A 285 -4.78 6.83 4.98
CA LYS A 285 -4.59 8.27 4.74
C LYS A 285 -5.56 9.09 5.58
N GLU A 286 -6.85 8.72 5.59
CA GLU A 286 -7.88 9.36 6.43
C GLU A 286 -7.54 9.24 7.91
N TYR A 287 -7.15 8.05 8.35
CA TYR A 287 -6.74 7.78 9.72
C TYR A 287 -5.57 8.65 10.14
N CYS A 288 -4.47 8.69 9.37
CA CYS A 288 -3.31 9.53 9.68
C CYS A 288 -3.64 11.02 9.71
N LYS A 289 -4.50 11.49 8.81
CA LYS A 289 -4.96 12.88 8.76
C LYS A 289 -5.76 13.28 9.99
N CYS A 290 -6.61 12.39 10.50
CA CYS A 290 -7.42 12.65 11.69
C CYS A 290 -6.66 12.46 12.99
N VAL A 291 -5.79 11.46 13.05
CA VAL A 291 -5.16 10.99 14.29
C VAL A 291 -3.80 11.62 14.54
N TYR A 292 -2.96 11.70 13.51
CA TYR A 292 -1.61 12.24 13.59
C TYR A 292 -1.50 13.65 12.99
N HIS A 293 -2.61 14.19 12.47
CA HIS A 293 -2.66 15.45 11.74
C HIS A 293 -1.71 15.49 10.53
N GLU A 294 -1.47 14.32 9.92
CA GLU A 294 -0.58 14.15 8.77
C GLU A 294 -1.40 14.10 7.48
N ASP A 295 -1.19 15.07 6.60
CA ASP A 295 -1.79 15.04 5.27
C ASP A 295 -0.86 14.30 4.30
N TYR A 296 -1.38 13.27 3.63
CA TYR A 296 -0.56 12.39 2.77
C TYR A 296 0.11 13.13 1.61
N GLU A 297 -0.59 14.08 0.99
CA GLU A 297 -0.05 14.87 -0.12
C GLU A 297 1.09 15.77 0.37
N GLN A 298 0.94 16.36 1.56
CA GLN A 298 2.04 17.11 2.19
C GLN A 298 3.21 16.21 2.59
N ALA A 299 2.93 15.00 3.08
CA ALA A 299 3.95 14.05 3.50
C ALA A 299 4.89 13.59 2.37
N GLN A 300 4.53 13.82 1.09
CA GLN A 300 5.39 13.48 -0.05
C GLN A 300 6.52 14.48 -0.29
N TRP A 301 6.45 15.69 0.26
CA TRP A 301 7.44 16.75 -0.03
C TRP A 301 7.78 17.64 1.17
N ASN A 302 6.91 17.73 2.19
CA ASN A 302 7.07 18.60 3.34
C ASN A 302 8.02 17.98 4.39
N TYR A 303 9.25 17.65 3.98
CA TYR A 303 10.31 17.22 4.87
C TYR A 303 11.66 17.77 4.40
N GLU A 304 12.62 17.90 5.33
CA GLU A 304 13.91 18.55 5.06
C GLU A 304 14.68 17.89 3.92
N ARG A 305 14.79 16.55 3.97
CA ARG A 305 15.56 15.79 2.98
C ARG A 305 15.03 15.96 1.55
N TYR A 306 13.73 16.20 1.35
CA TYR A 306 13.15 16.44 0.02
C TYR A 306 13.83 17.63 -0.68
N PHE A 307 13.91 18.76 0.02
CA PHE A 307 14.48 19.98 -0.54
C PHE A 307 15.99 19.88 -0.66
N TYR A 308 16.64 19.27 0.34
CA TYR A 308 18.07 19.07 0.34
C TYR A 308 18.53 18.19 -0.83
N ASP A 309 17.88 17.06 -1.08
CA ASP A 309 18.25 16.13 -2.14
C ASP A 309 18.12 16.76 -3.52
N ILE A 310 17.08 17.58 -3.74
CA ILE A 310 16.90 18.33 -5.00
C ILE A 310 18.05 19.32 -5.21
N ALA A 311 18.33 20.16 -4.21
CA ALA A 311 19.41 21.15 -4.32
C ALA A 311 20.79 20.47 -4.46
N TYR A 312 20.99 19.35 -3.76
CA TYR A 312 22.21 18.56 -3.86
C TYR A 312 22.39 17.96 -5.26
N ALA A 313 21.34 17.38 -5.83
CA ALA A 313 21.38 16.80 -7.18
C ALA A 313 21.68 17.87 -8.24
N GLU A 314 21.04 19.05 -8.15
CA GLU A 314 21.32 20.16 -9.05
C GLU A 314 22.76 20.69 -8.90
N ARG A 315 23.27 20.76 -7.67
CA ARG A 315 24.67 21.12 -7.42
C ARG A 315 25.62 20.08 -8.01
N GLU A 316 25.37 18.79 -7.77
CA GLU A 316 26.18 17.69 -8.31
C GLU A 316 26.18 17.69 -9.84
N ASN A 317 25.02 17.91 -10.48
CA ASN A 317 24.92 18.04 -11.93
C ASN A 317 25.74 19.21 -12.49
N LEU A 318 25.91 20.31 -11.74
CA LEU A 318 26.74 21.44 -12.16
C LEU A 318 28.23 21.24 -11.87
N GLU A 319 28.58 20.58 -10.77
CA GLU A 319 29.97 20.33 -10.36
C GLU A 319 30.60 19.15 -11.11
N ASP A 320 29.81 18.10 -11.41
CA ASP A 320 30.21 16.92 -12.18
C ASP A 320 29.08 16.51 -13.16
N PRO A 321 28.91 17.25 -14.28
CA PRO A 321 27.85 16.97 -15.27
C PRO A 321 27.99 15.61 -15.97
N MET A 322 29.13 14.93 -15.81
CA MET A 322 29.42 13.64 -16.43
C MET A 322 29.34 12.46 -15.45
N GLY A 323 29.14 12.72 -14.14
CA GLY A 323 29.10 11.70 -13.08
C GLY A 323 30.38 10.85 -13.01
N LEU A 324 31.50 11.39 -13.48
CA LEU A 324 32.76 10.66 -13.55
C LEU A 324 33.43 10.74 -12.19
N ARG A 325 33.23 9.68 -11.37
CA ARG A 325 33.97 9.47 -10.13
C ARG A 325 35.45 9.75 -10.35
N TYR A 326 35.93 10.87 -9.81
CA TYR A 326 37.35 11.15 -9.64
C TYR A 326 37.92 10.06 -8.72
N TYR A 327 38.54 9.03 -9.30
CA TYR A 327 39.47 8.20 -8.54
C TYR A 327 40.79 8.95 -8.45
N PRO A 328 41.33 9.21 -7.25
CA PRO A 328 42.67 9.77 -7.08
C PRO A 328 43.76 8.82 -7.57
#